data_AF-A0A351DT49-F1
#
_entry.id   AF-A0A351DT49-F1
#
_cell.length_a   1.000
_cell.length_b   1.000
_cell.length_c   1.000
_cell.angle_alpha   90.00
_cell.angle_beta   90.00
_cell.angle_gamma   90.00
#
_symmetry.space_group_name_H-M   'P 1'
#
loop_
_entity.id
_entity.type
_entity.pdbx_description
1 polymer ?
#
loop_
_entity_poly.entity_id
_entity_poly.type
_entity_poly.pdbx_seq_one_letter_code
_entity_poly.pdbx_strand_id
1 'polypeptide(L)'
;MGASRKVLFIQTAFLGDVVLATSGMEAWHQSFPEDEVHVLVRKPMDSLFEGHPWLSKVWAWDKRPRTKGRDWRRLIRSVRKARYDVVINLHRHASSGILTALSMAPIRVGFANNPLAWRFTHRVPHQWGDGTHEVDRIGKLLAPFIESKEFRPALYPNAHHVEEATRAGVQGQVLMMPGSQWATKAWPEGQFAKVLDSMDEPVALLGAPGEHALCARLAEGRPGVTNLAGQLSLLGMV
;
A
#
# COMPACT_ATOMS: atom_id res chain seq x y z
N MET A 1 -4.18 -32.91 4.45
CA MET A 1 -4.09 -31.51 4.91
C MET A 1 -2.63 -31.12 4.82
N GLY A 2 -2.26 -30.24 3.89
CA GLY A 2 -0.87 -29.78 3.76
C GLY A 2 -0.47 -28.96 4.97
N ALA A 3 0.83 -28.91 5.29
CA ALA A 3 1.34 -28.04 6.33
C ALA A 3 1.06 -26.56 5.98
N SER A 4 0.70 -25.75 6.99
CA SER A 4 0.60 -24.29 6.85
C SER A 4 1.89 -23.71 6.30
N ARG A 5 1.79 -22.80 5.33
CA ARG A 5 2.94 -22.16 4.68
C ARG A 5 3.15 -20.76 5.25
N LYS A 6 4.41 -20.34 5.30
CA LYS A 6 4.79 -18.97 5.59
C LYS A 6 4.98 -18.18 4.31
N VAL A 7 4.16 -17.15 4.11
CA VAL A 7 4.06 -16.41 2.84
C VAL A 7 4.46 -14.95 3.05
N LEU A 8 5.31 -14.41 2.18
CA LEU A 8 5.71 -13.00 2.20
C LEU A 8 5.30 -12.29 0.91
N PHE A 9 4.47 -11.26 1.04
CA PHE A 9 4.24 -10.27 -0.01
C PHE A 9 5.24 -9.11 0.10
N ILE A 10 5.86 -8.71 -1.00
CA ILE A 10 6.79 -7.57 -1.05
C ILE A 10 6.18 -6.46 -1.90
N GLN A 11 5.86 -5.33 -1.24
CA GLN A 11 5.27 -4.13 -1.82
C GLN A 11 5.84 -2.87 -1.15
N THR A 12 6.96 -2.39 -1.68
CA THR A 12 7.73 -1.22 -1.23
C THR A 12 7.46 0.07 -2.03
N ALA A 13 6.41 0.16 -2.85
CA ALA A 13 6.04 1.39 -3.56
C ALA A 13 5.05 2.26 -2.79
N PHE A 14 4.26 3.10 -3.48
CA PHE A 14 3.47 4.19 -2.88
C PHE A 14 2.16 3.67 -2.30
N LEU A 15 1.45 4.55 -1.58
CA LEU A 15 0.19 4.23 -0.91
C LEU A 15 -0.77 3.46 -1.84
N GLY A 16 -0.99 3.95 -3.06
CA GLY A 16 -1.83 3.29 -4.05
C GLY A 16 -1.39 1.85 -4.34
N ASP A 17 -0.11 1.61 -4.60
CA ASP A 17 0.39 0.25 -4.87
C ASP A 17 0.23 -0.69 -3.66
N VAL A 18 0.35 -0.16 -2.44
CA VAL A 18 0.15 -0.92 -1.20
C VAL A 18 -1.31 -1.30 -1.01
N VAL A 19 -2.25 -0.37 -1.25
CA VAL A 19 -3.68 -0.66 -1.24
C VAL A 19 -4.02 -1.71 -2.30
N LEU A 20 -3.54 -1.55 -3.54
CA LEU A 20 -3.80 -2.53 -4.59
C LEU A 20 -3.20 -3.90 -4.28
N ALA A 21 -2.04 -3.96 -3.60
CA ALA A 21 -1.44 -5.22 -3.17
C ALA A 21 -2.31 -6.01 -2.17
N THR A 22 -3.17 -5.35 -1.38
CA THR A 22 -4.05 -6.05 -0.45
C THR A 22 -5.01 -6.98 -1.19
N SER A 23 -5.36 -6.69 -2.44
CA SER A 23 -6.18 -7.58 -3.27
C SER A 23 -5.59 -8.99 -3.43
N GLY A 24 -4.28 -9.09 -3.60
CA GLY A 24 -3.58 -10.38 -3.70
C GLY A 24 -3.44 -11.07 -2.34
N MET A 25 -3.29 -10.28 -1.28
CA MET A 25 -3.19 -10.80 0.09
C MET A 25 -4.54 -11.35 0.57
N GLU A 26 -5.63 -10.65 0.28
CA GLU A 26 -7.02 -11.09 0.50
C GLU A 26 -7.31 -12.39 -0.23
N ALA A 27 -7.07 -12.43 -1.54
CA ALA A 27 -7.30 -13.63 -2.35
C ALA A 27 -6.49 -14.83 -1.83
N TRP A 28 -5.25 -14.59 -1.36
CA TRP A 28 -4.43 -15.63 -0.75
C TRP A 28 -5.01 -16.13 0.56
N HIS A 29 -5.35 -15.23 1.49
CA HIS A 29 -5.90 -15.60 2.79
C HIS A 29 -7.24 -16.34 2.64
N GLN A 30 -8.10 -15.91 1.72
CA GLN A 30 -9.36 -16.60 1.42
C GLN A 30 -9.16 -18.01 0.86
N SER A 31 -8.14 -18.20 0.00
CA SER A 31 -7.83 -19.51 -0.59
C SER A 31 -7.09 -20.42 0.39
N PHE A 32 -6.32 -19.85 1.31
CA PHE A 32 -5.45 -20.54 2.25
C PHE A 32 -5.52 -19.90 3.65
N PRO A 33 -6.63 -20.07 4.39
CA PRO A 33 -6.83 -19.39 5.68
C PRO A 33 -5.79 -19.75 6.75
N GLU A 34 -5.23 -20.96 6.66
CA GLU A 34 -4.23 -21.49 7.59
C GLU A 34 -2.80 -20.97 7.34
N ASP A 35 -2.52 -20.33 6.19
CA ASP A 35 -1.19 -19.82 5.87
C ASP A 35 -0.85 -18.56 6.67
N GLU A 36 0.39 -18.46 7.15
CA GLU A 36 0.89 -17.24 7.78
C GLU A 36 1.23 -16.18 6.71
N VAL A 37 0.35 -15.18 6.54
CA VAL A 37 0.56 -14.10 5.57
C VAL A 37 1.33 -12.95 6.20
N HIS A 38 2.50 -12.67 5.65
CA HIS A 38 3.36 -11.54 6.00
C HIS A 38 3.43 -10.55 4.84
N VAL A 39 3.61 -9.27 5.16
CA VAL A 39 3.84 -8.22 4.15
C VAL A 39 5.09 -7.42 4.47
N LEU A 40 5.86 -7.05 3.45
CA LEU A 40 6.98 -6.12 3.54
C LEU A 40 6.64 -4.84 2.77
N VAL A 41 6.51 -3.75 3.51
CA VAL A 41 6.28 -2.40 2.98
C VAL A 41 7.36 -1.44 3.44
N ARG A 42 7.35 -0.23 2.89
CA ARG A 42 8.22 0.85 3.38
C ARG A 42 7.49 1.73 4.38
N LYS A 43 8.22 2.39 5.26
CA LYS A 43 7.63 3.45 6.10
C LYS A 43 7.24 4.67 5.25
N PRO A 44 6.10 5.33 5.53
CA PRO A 44 5.14 5.05 6.61
C PRO A 44 3.96 4.11 6.25
N MET A 45 4.04 3.36 5.15
CA MET A 45 2.91 2.55 4.65
C MET A 45 2.59 1.34 5.54
N ASP A 46 3.42 1.06 6.54
CA ASP A 46 3.15 0.08 7.58
C ASP A 46 1.90 0.41 8.41
N SER A 47 1.53 1.69 8.53
CA SER A 47 0.33 2.10 9.28
C SER A 47 -0.98 1.65 8.63
N LEU A 48 -1.00 1.29 7.34
CA LEU A 48 -2.19 0.69 6.69
C LEU A 48 -2.56 -0.68 7.26
N PHE A 49 -1.63 -1.32 7.96
CA PHE A 49 -1.79 -2.66 8.50
C PHE A 49 -1.83 -2.66 10.04
N GLU A 50 -2.04 -1.50 10.67
CA GLU A 50 -2.17 -1.38 12.12
C GLU A 50 -3.45 -2.06 12.61
N GLY A 51 -3.29 -3.06 13.48
CA GLY A 51 -4.43 -3.85 13.99
C GLY A 51 -5.09 -4.75 12.94
N HIS A 52 -4.38 -5.11 11.87
CA HIS A 52 -4.92 -5.95 10.80
C HIS A 52 -5.35 -7.34 11.32
N PRO A 53 -6.55 -7.84 10.98
CA PRO A 53 -7.16 -8.99 11.67
C PRO A 53 -6.44 -10.33 11.47
N TRP A 54 -5.89 -10.57 10.27
CA TRP A 54 -5.31 -11.88 9.92
C TRP A 54 -3.86 -11.85 9.45
N LEU A 55 -3.22 -10.67 9.36
CA LEU A 55 -1.80 -10.62 9.00
C LEU A 55 -0.93 -11.06 10.16
N SER A 56 -0.08 -12.06 9.95
CA SER A 56 0.80 -12.57 10.99
C SER A 56 1.99 -11.64 11.23
N LYS A 57 2.44 -10.88 10.23
CA LYS A 57 3.53 -9.90 10.38
C LYS A 57 3.60 -8.83 9.31
N VAL A 58 3.86 -7.60 9.74
CA VAL A 58 4.21 -6.46 8.88
C VAL A 58 5.68 -6.12 9.05
N TRP A 59 6.46 -6.20 7.99
CA TRP A 59 7.82 -5.69 7.94
C TRP A 59 7.79 -4.25 7.43
N ALA A 60 8.25 -3.32 8.25
CA ALA A 60 8.36 -1.91 7.91
C ALA A 60 9.80 -1.55 7.58
N TRP A 61 10.11 -1.32 6.30
CA TRP A 61 11.44 -0.90 5.87
C TRP A 61 11.54 0.64 5.84
N ASP A 62 12.41 1.19 6.70
CA ASP A 62 12.78 2.60 6.60
C ASP A 62 13.88 2.78 5.54
N LYS A 63 13.56 3.50 4.46
CA LYS A 63 14.52 3.82 3.39
C LYS A 63 15.41 5.02 3.75
N ARG A 64 15.07 5.80 4.80
CA ARG A 64 15.90 6.91 5.26
C ARG A 64 17.15 6.31 5.92
N PRO A 65 18.33 6.45 5.33
CA PRO A 65 19.51 5.77 5.84
C PRO A 65 19.91 6.41 7.17
N ARG A 66 19.74 5.69 8.29
CA ARG A 66 20.46 6.02 9.53
C ARG A 66 21.93 5.61 9.41
N THR A 67 22.20 4.57 8.60
CA THR A 67 23.53 4.10 8.24
C THR A 67 23.56 3.60 6.79
N LYS A 68 24.59 3.94 6.00
CA LYS A 68 24.67 3.57 4.57
C LYS A 68 24.62 2.04 4.40
N GLY A 69 23.51 1.51 3.86
CA GLY A 69 23.36 0.11 3.41
C GLY A 69 23.26 -0.98 4.49
N ARG A 70 23.50 -0.67 5.78
CA ARG A 70 23.42 -1.66 6.87
C ARG A 70 22.00 -2.15 7.10
N ASP A 71 21.04 -1.23 7.03
CA ASP A 71 19.61 -1.50 7.24
C ASP A 71 19.06 -2.45 6.16
N TRP A 72 19.50 -2.24 4.92
CA TRP A 72 19.16 -3.13 3.81
C TRP A 72 19.72 -4.55 3.97
N ARG A 73 21.00 -4.66 4.34
CA ARG A 73 21.62 -5.98 4.62
C ARG A 73 20.94 -6.67 5.80
N ARG A 74 20.56 -5.92 6.84
CA ARG A 74 19.82 -6.46 7.99
C ARG A 74 18.44 -6.96 7.58
N LEU A 75 17.74 -6.23 6.71
CA LEU A 75 16.44 -6.65 6.18
C LEU A 75 16.56 -7.97 5.41
N ILE A 76 17.51 -8.06 4.46
CA ILE A 76 17.76 -9.30 3.70
C ILE A 76 18.03 -10.48 4.63
N ARG A 77 18.91 -10.32 5.63
CA ARG A 77 19.19 -11.39 6.61
C ARG A 77 17.96 -11.78 7.42
N SER A 78 17.13 -10.81 7.79
CA SER A 78 15.92 -11.05 8.59
C SER A 78 14.86 -11.81 7.78
N VAL A 79 14.65 -11.41 6.51
CA VAL A 79 13.76 -12.11 5.57
C VAL A 79 14.26 -13.54 5.33
N ARG A 80 15.56 -13.74 5.08
CA ARG A 80 16.14 -15.08 4.91
C ARG A 80 16.03 -15.95 6.16
N LYS A 81 16.26 -15.38 7.35
CA LYS A 81 16.14 -16.10 8.63
C LYS A 81 14.70 -16.51 8.93
N ALA A 82 13.72 -15.79 8.40
CA ALA A 82 12.31 -16.11 8.59
C ALA A 82 11.84 -17.35 7.80
N ARG A 83 12.66 -17.87 6.87
CA ARG A 83 12.41 -19.13 6.14
C ARG A 83 11.00 -19.23 5.54
N TYR A 84 10.65 -18.25 4.70
CA TYR A 84 9.38 -18.29 3.95
C TYR A 84 9.35 -19.47 2.98
N ASP A 85 8.18 -20.07 2.83
CA ASP A 85 7.91 -21.09 1.80
C ASP A 85 7.62 -20.43 0.45
N VAL A 86 6.90 -19.31 0.50
CA VAL A 86 6.48 -18.54 -0.66
C VAL A 86 6.85 -17.07 -0.48
N VAL A 87 7.53 -16.50 -1.47
CA VAL A 87 7.77 -15.06 -1.56
C VAL A 87 7.17 -14.53 -2.85
N ILE A 88 6.24 -13.59 -2.72
CA ILE A 88 5.52 -12.94 -3.82
C ILE A 88 6.01 -11.51 -3.94
N ASN A 89 6.73 -11.22 -5.01
CA ASN A 89 7.28 -9.91 -5.32
C ASN A 89 6.40 -9.19 -6.35
N LEU A 90 5.62 -8.21 -5.88
CA LEU A 90 4.74 -7.41 -6.72
C LEU A 90 5.49 -6.29 -7.46
N HIS A 91 6.83 -6.27 -7.38
CA HIS A 91 7.67 -5.24 -7.98
C HIS A 91 8.61 -5.72 -9.07
N ARG A 92 8.91 -4.76 -9.95
CA ARG A 92 9.83 -4.92 -11.09
C ARG A 92 11.21 -4.33 -10.82
N HIS A 93 11.42 -3.74 -9.64
CA HIS A 93 12.67 -3.08 -9.30
C HIS A 93 13.75 -4.06 -8.81
N ALA A 94 15.01 -3.76 -9.11
CA ALA A 94 16.14 -4.60 -8.71
C ALA A 94 16.24 -4.79 -7.19
N SER A 95 15.90 -3.78 -6.39
CA SER A 95 15.94 -3.87 -4.91
C SER A 95 15.00 -4.96 -4.38
N SER A 96 13.73 -4.97 -4.80
CA SER A 96 12.81 -6.04 -4.39
C SER A 96 13.22 -7.40 -4.97
N GLY A 97 13.82 -7.42 -6.17
CA GLY A 97 14.37 -8.61 -6.78
C GLY A 97 15.52 -9.24 -5.97
N ILE A 98 16.42 -8.42 -5.44
CA ILE A 98 17.51 -8.88 -4.55
C ILE A 98 16.94 -9.49 -3.27
N LEU A 99 15.96 -8.85 -2.62
CA LEU A 99 15.30 -9.42 -1.44
C LEU A 99 14.66 -10.78 -1.75
N THR A 100 13.94 -10.85 -2.87
CA THR A 100 13.25 -12.06 -3.31
C THR A 100 14.24 -13.18 -3.59
N ALA A 101 15.31 -12.90 -4.34
CA ALA A 101 16.34 -13.87 -4.67
C ALA A 101 17.10 -14.37 -3.42
N LEU A 102 17.40 -13.47 -2.47
CA LEU A 102 18.15 -13.78 -1.26
C LEU A 102 17.29 -14.27 -0.09
N SER A 103 15.96 -14.28 -0.24
CA SER A 103 15.04 -14.93 0.69
C SER A 103 15.29 -16.44 0.81
N MET A 104 15.77 -17.05 -0.27
CA MET A 104 15.96 -18.51 -0.42
C MET A 104 14.67 -19.33 -0.27
N ALA A 105 13.49 -18.71 -0.31
CA ALA A 105 12.21 -19.42 -0.26
C ALA A 105 12.08 -20.37 -1.45
N PRO A 106 11.60 -21.62 -1.32
CA PRO A 106 11.51 -22.56 -2.43
C PRO A 106 10.64 -22.03 -3.57
N ILE A 107 9.56 -21.29 -3.25
CA ILE A 107 8.70 -20.64 -4.24
C ILE A 107 8.97 -19.13 -4.21
N ARG A 108 9.40 -18.58 -5.36
CA ARG A 108 9.67 -17.14 -5.55
C ARG A 108 8.91 -16.67 -6.78
N VAL A 109 7.88 -15.87 -6.56
CA VAL A 109 6.95 -15.37 -7.59
C VAL A 109 7.25 -13.90 -7.87
N GLY A 110 7.22 -13.49 -9.12
CA GLY A 110 7.30 -12.07 -9.46
C GLY A 110 7.29 -11.80 -10.96
N PHE A 111 7.36 -10.54 -11.36
CA PHE A 111 7.32 -10.19 -12.77
C PHE A 111 8.64 -10.48 -13.50
N ALA A 112 8.56 -10.96 -14.75
CA ALA A 112 9.71 -11.29 -15.59
C ALA A 112 10.59 -10.06 -15.93
N ASN A 113 10.02 -8.85 -15.88
CA ASN A 113 10.72 -7.58 -16.10
C ASN A 113 11.64 -7.19 -14.94
N ASN A 114 11.65 -7.93 -13.83
CA ASN A 114 12.58 -7.67 -12.74
C ASN A 114 14.01 -8.06 -13.16
N PRO A 115 15.04 -7.24 -12.93
CA PRO A 115 16.42 -7.58 -13.30
C PRO A 115 16.96 -8.87 -12.65
N LEU A 116 16.40 -9.28 -11.51
CA LEU A 116 16.74 -10.54 -10.83
C LEU A 116 15.71 -11.64 -11.05
N ALA A 117 14.81 -11.50 -12.03
CA ALA A 117 13.77 -12.48 -12.32
C ALA A 117 14.35 -13.87 -12.60
N TRP A 118 15.58 -13.99 -13.13
CA TRP A 118 16.28 -15.26 -13.34
C TRP A 118 16.43 -16.13 -12.07
N ARG A 119 16.27 -15.56 -10.87
CA ARG A 119 16.22 -16.28 -9.58
C ARG A 119 14.81 -16.66 -9.11
N PHE A 120 13.77 -16.16 -9.75
CA PHE A 120 12.37 -16.45 -9.40
C PHE A 120 11.97 -17.81 -9.99
N THR A 121 11.15 -18.57 -9.28
CA THR A 121 10.64 -19.87 -9.75
C THR A 121 9.39 -19.72 -10.62
N HIS A 122 8.56 -18.71 -10.32
CA HIS A 122 7.36 -18.39 -11.10
C HIS A 122 7.47 -16.95 -11.59
N ARG A 123 7.26 -16.75 -12.88
CA ARG A 123 7.44 -15.45 -13.53
C ARG A 123 6.31 -15.18 -14.49
N VAL A 124 5.78 -13.97 -14.43
CA VAL A 124 4.74 -13.50 -15.36
C VAL A 124 5.24 -12.24 -16.06
N PRO A 125 5.08 -12.10 -17.38
CA PRO A 125 5.38 -10.86 -18.07
C PRO A 125 4.52 -9.71 -17.54
N HIS A 126 5.12 -8.55 -17.30
CA HIS A 126 4.39 -7.33 -17.00
C HIS A 126 4.26 -6.48 -18.27
N GLN A 127 3.13 -6.61 -18.97
CA GLN A 127 2.87 -5.93 -20.24
C GLN A 127 2.40 -4.48 -20.01
N TRP A 128 3.08 -3.47 -20.53
CA TRP A 128 2.61 -2.09 -20.37
C TRP A 128 1.69 -1.70 -21.53
N GLY A 129 0.70 -0.84 -21.26
CA GLY A 129 -0.14 -0.25 -22.31
C GLY A 129 -1.21 -1.16 -22.91
N ASP A 130 -1.42 -2.35 -22.33
CA ASP A 130 -2.44 -3.32 -22.74
C ASP A 130 -3.81 -3.08 -22.09
N GLY A 131 -3.95 -2.01 -21.29
CA GLY A 131 -5.17 -1.71 -20.54
C GLY A 131 -5.41 -2.59 -19.32
N THR A 132 -4.55 -3.58 -19.03
CA THR A 132 -4.70 -4.46 -17.85
C THR A 132 -4.53 -3.63 -16.57
N HIS A 133 -5.52 -3.68 -15.67
CA HIS A 133 -5.49 -3.03 -14.37
C HIS A 133 -4.45 -3.69 -13.44
N GLU A 134 -3.85 -2.95 -12.51
CA GLU A 134 -2.76 -3.47 -11.66
C GLU A 134 -3.20 -4.68 -10.81
N VAL A 135 -4.45 -4.66 -10.33
CA VAL A 135 -5.06 -5.78 -9.58
C VAL A 135 -5.14 -7.05 -10.44
N ASP A 136 -5.45 -6.93 -11.72
CA ASP A 136 -5.46 -8.08 -12.63
C ASP A 136 -4.05 -8.62 -12.87
N ARG A 137 -3.02 -7.76 -12.81
CA ARG A 137 -1.62 -8.20 -12.88
C ARG A 137 -1.21 -8.99 -11.64
N ILE A 138 -1.68 -8.57 -10.47
CA ILE A 138 -1.53 -9.33 -9.21
C ILE A 138 -2.23 -10.68 -9.36
N GLY A 139 -3.45 -10.71 -9.90
CA GLY A 139 -4.16 -11.96 -10.18
C GLY A 139 -3.40 -12.88 -11.13
N LYS A 140 -2.84 -12.35 -12.23
CA LYS A 140 -1.99 -13.12 -13.16
C LYS A 140 -0.76 -13.72 -12.46
N LEU A 141 -0.14 -13.01 -11.51
CA LEU A 141 0.98 -13.55 -10.71
C LEU A 141 0.56 -14.71 -9.79
N LEU A 142 -0.67 -14.66 -9.27
CA LEU A 142 -1.18 -15.61 -8.30
C LEU A 142 -1.97 -16.77 -8.90
N ALA A 143 -2.32 -16.70 -10.19
CA ALA A 143 -3.04 -17.73 -10.92
C ALA A 143 -2.47 -19.17 -10.79
N PRO A 144 -1.15 -19.40 -10.64
CA PRO A 144 -0.64 -20.76 -10.38
C PRO A 144 -1.04 -21.35 -9.02
N PHE A 145 -1.55 -20.53 -8.09
CA PHE A 145 -1.89 -20.90 -6.72
C PHE A 145 -3.37 -20.69 -6.40
N ILE A 146 -4.02 -19.74 -7.05
CA ILE A 146 -5.36 -19.27 -6.72
C ILE A 146 -6.23 -19.34 -7.97
N GLU A 147 -7.36 -20.04 -7.87
CA GLU A 147 -8.36 -20.14 -8.96
C GLU A 147 -9.34 -18.96 -8.99
N SER A 148 -9.48 -18.23 -7.87
CA SER A 148 -10.36 -17.07 -7.76
C SER A 148 -10.05 -16.02 -8.83
N LYS A 149 -11.11 -15.44 -9.40
CA LYS A 149 -11.03 -14.27 -10.28
C LYS A 149 -11.26 -12.96 -9.55
N GLU A 150 -11.67 -13.02 -8.28
CA GLU A 150 -11.97 -11.83 -7.49
C GLU A 150 -10.75 -11.40 -6.68
N PHE A 151 -10.06 -10.38 -7.18
CA PHE A 151 -9.02 -9.68 -6.46
C PHE A 151 -9.58 -8.31 -6.09
N ARG A 152 -9.95 -8.12 -4.82
CA ARG A 152 -10.52 -6.84 -4.34
C ARG A 152 -9.64 -6.28 -3.22
N PRO A 153 -9.13 -5.05 -3.36
CA PRO A 153 -8.46 -4.37 -2.26
C PRO A 153 -9.38 -4.26 -1.05
N ALA A 154 -8.83 -4.52 0.14
CA ALA A 154 -9.50 -4.30 1.41
C ALA A 154 -8.57 -3.54 2.37
N LEU A 155 -9.18 -2.78 3.27
CA LEU A 155 -8.55 -2.07 4.37
C LEU A 155 -9.36 -2.34 5.65
N TYR A 156 -8.69 -2.32 6.79
CA TYR A 156 -9.28 -2.74 8.08
C TYR A 156 -9.12 -1.63 9.13
N PRO A 157 -9.90 -0.53 9.03
CA PRO A 157 -9.96 0.43 10.12
C PRO A 157 -10.58 -0.23 11.37
N ASN A 158 -9.83 -0.23 12.48
CA ASN A 158 -10.35 -0.60 13.80
C ASN A 158 -11.07 0.57 14.51
N ALA A 159 -11.61 0.31 15.71
CA ALA A 159 -12.38 1.27 16.50
C ALA A 159 -11.65 2.60 16.78
N HIS A 160 -10.32 2.58 16.96
CA HIS A 160 -9.53 3.81 17.18
C HIS A 160 -9.55 4.71 15.95
N HIS A 161 -9.49 4.17 14.73
CA HIS A 161 -9.56 4.95 13.49
C HIS A 161 -10.95 5.58 13.29
N VAL A 162 -12.01 4.85 13.66
CA VAL A 162 -13.38 5.38 13.64
C VAL A 162 -13.54 6.52 14.65
N GLU A 163 -12.97 6.38 15.84
CA GLU A 163 -12.95 7.45 16.85
C GLU A 163 -12.16 8.67 16.38
N GLU A 164 -11.02 8.45 15.73
CA GLU A 164 -10.19 9.50 15.13
C GLU A 164 -10.98 10.32 14.10
N ALA A 165 -11.66 9.65 13.17
CA ALA A 165 -12.54 10.28 12.18
C ALA A 165 -13.70 11.03 12.85
N THR A 166 -14.34 10.42 13.85
CA THR A 166 -15.46 11.03 14.59
C THR A 166 -15.02 12.30 15.32
N ARG A 167 -13.85 12.28 15.99
CA ARG A 167 -13.30 13.43 16.70
C ARG A 167 -12.89 14.56 15.76
N ALA A 168 -12.42 14.22 14.56
CA ALA A 168 -12.12 15.20 13.51
C ALA A 168 -13.37 15.80 12.86
N GLY A 169 -14.56 15.26 13.15
CA GLY A 169 -15.84 15.80 12.69
C GLY A 169 -16.11 15.60 11.20
N VAL A 170 -15.45 14.66 10.53
CA VAL A 170 -15.55 14.49 9.05
C VAL A 170 -16.88 13.90 8.58
N GLN A 171 -17.69 13.35 9.48
CA GLN A 171 -18.95 12.69 9.11
C GLN A 171 -19.93 13.68 8.47
N GLY A 172 -20.47 13.29 7.31
CA GLY A 172 -21.44 14.10 6.56
C GLY A 172 -20.82 15.26 5.74
N GLN A 173 -19.49 15.37 5.69
CA GLN A 173 -18.79 16.37 4.88
C GLN A 173 -18.37 15.80 3.52
N VAL A 174 -18.18 16.68 2.53
CA VAL A 174 -17.47 16.33 1.31
C VAL A 174 -15.97 16.24 1.62
N LEU A 175 -15.34 15.12 1.29
CA LEU A 175 -13.91 14.93 1.46
C LEU A 175 -13.18 15.36 0.20
N MET A 176 -12.19 16.25 0.33
CA MET A 176 -11.39 16.73 -0.79
C MET A 176 -9.89 16.58 -0.48
N MET A 177 -9.15 15.99 -1.41
CA MET A 177 -7.71 15.72 -1.28
C MET A 177 -6.95 16.49 -2.37
N PRO A 178 -6.63 17.78 -2.15
CA PRO A 178 -6.07 18.64 -3.19
C PRO A 178 -4.59 18.32 -3.52
N GLY A 179 -3.93 17.60 -2.61
CA GLY A 179 -2.54 17.22 -2.71
C GLY A 179 -2.28 16.10 -3.71
N SER A 180 -1.06 16.08 -4.24
CA SER A 180 -0.54 14.98 -5.03
C SER A 180 0.96 14.87 -4.83
N GLN A 181 1.44 13.63 -4.75
CA GLN A 181 2.86 13.35 -4.70
C GLN A 181 3.63 13.88 -5.94
N TRP A 182 2.99 13.89 -7.09
CA TRP A 182 3.57 14.40 -8.33
C TRP A 182 2.90 15.72 -8.64
N ALA A 183 3.66 16.81 -8.63
CA ALA A 183 3.13 18.15 -8.92
C ALA A 183 2.40 18.23 -10.26
N THR A 184 2.87 17.48 -11.27
CA THR A 184 2.23 17.39 -12.60
C THR A 184 0.88 16.68 -12.60
N LYS A 185 0.53 15.98 -11.51
CA LYS A 185 -0.78 15.34 -11.29
C LYS A 185 -1.65 16.13 -10.31
N ALA A 186 -1.12 17.20 -9.69
CA ALA A 186 -1.90 18.05 -8.82
C ALA A 186 -2.77 18.98 -9.67
N TRP A 187 -4.06 19.07 -9.36
CA TRP A 187 -4.91 20.07 -10.00
C TRP A 187 -4.56 21.46 -9.43
N PRO A 188 -4.56 22.53 -10.25
CA PRO A 188 -4.13 23.84 -9.77
C PRO A 188 -4.99 24.35 -8.60
N GLU A 189 -4.34 24.96 -7.61
CA GLU A 189 -4.99 25.48 -6.38
C GLU A 189 -6.19 26.39 -6.69
N GLY A 190 -6.04 27.30 -7.65
CA GLY A 190 -7.12 28.21 -8.06
C GLY A 190 -8.34 27.52 -8.67
N GLN A 191 -8.22 26.26 -9.13
CA GLN A 191 -9.36 25.50 -9.61
C GLN A 191 -10.09 24.80 -8.46
N PHE A 192 -9.37 24.29 -7.46
CA PHE A 192 -9.98 23.84 -6.21
C PHE A 192 -10.73 24.99 -5.53
N ALA A 193 -10.13 26.19 -5.47
CA ALA A 193 -10.79 27.37 -4.91
C ALA A 193 -12.13 27.66 -5.59
N LYS A 194 -12.21 27.62 -6.93
CA LYS A 194 -13.47 27.81 -7.67
C LYS A 194 -14.53 26.78 -7.33
N VAL A 195 -14.14 25.51 -7.15
CA VAL A 195 -15.07 24.44 -6.75
C VAL A 195 -15.57 24.71 -5.33
N LEU A 196 -14.68 24.99 -4.40
CA LEU A 196 -15.02 25.32 -3.01
C LEU A 196 -15.93 26.55 -2.91
N ASP A 197 -15.71 27.57 -3.74
CA ASP A 197 -16.54 28.79 -3.78
C ASP A 197 -17.95 28.53 -4.35
N SER A 198 -18.15 27.41 -5.05
CA SER A 198 -19.43 27.03 -5.65
C SER A 198 -20.24 26.01 -4.85
N MET A 199 -19.69 25.53 -3.73
CA MET A 199 -20.31 24.51 -2.89
C MET A 199 -20.96 25.13 -1.66
N ASP A 200 -22.13 24.63 -1.30
CA ASP A 200 -22.82 24.98 -0.05
C ASP A 200 -22.55 23.94 1.06
N GLU A 201 -22.10 22.73 0.68
CA GLU A 201 -21.81 21.66 1.61
C GLU A 201 -20.51 21.91 2.40
N PRO A 202 -20.46 21.51 3.68
CA PRO A 202 -19.20 21.50 4.43
C PRO A 202 -18.16 20.60 3.77
N VAL A 203 -16.92 21.09 3.66
CA VAL A 203 -15.80 20.38 3.04
C VAL A 203 -14.67 20.16 4.04
N ALA A 204 -14.21 18.91 4.13
CA ALA A 204 -13.01 18.54 4.85
C ALA A 204 -11.85 18.34 3.86
N LEU A 205 -10.82 19.17 3.95
CA LEU A 205 -9.59 19.03 3.18
C LEU A 205 -8.65 18.03 3.86
N LEU A 206 -8.45 16.87 3.23
CA LEU A 206 -7.58 15.80 3.69
C LEU A 206 -6.24 15.80 2.94
N GLY A 207 -5.21 15.23 3.56
CA GLY A 207 -3.89 15.15 2.95
C GLY A 207 -2.81 14.74 3.94
N ALA A 208 -1.60 14.54 3.42
CA ALA A 208 -0.42 14.31 4.23
C ALA A 208 -0.02 15.57 5.01
N PRO A 209 0.79 15.45 6.09
CA PRO A 209 1.24 16.62 6.86
C PRO A 209 1.94 17.71 6.02
N GLY A 210 2.65 17.31 4.95
CA GLY A 210 3.30 18.25 4.03
C GLY A 210 2.34 19.08 3.17
N GLU A 211 1.06 18.72 3.14
CA GLU A 211 0.01 19.38 2.34
C GLU A 211 -0.80 20.37 3.19
N HIS A 212 -0.50 20.47 4.49
CA HIS A 212 -1.19 21.36 5.43
C HIS A 212 -1.24 22.81 4.95
N ALA A 213 -0.12 23.34 4.43
CA ALA A 213 -0.06 24.72 3.95
C ALA A 213 -0.93 24.96 2.71
N LEU A 214 -1.07 23.97 1.83
CA LEU A 214 -1.97 24.04 0.67
C LEU A 214 -3.42 24.08 1.14
N CYS A 215 -3.81 23.14 2.01
CA CYS A 215 -5.17 23.07 2.53
C CYS A 215 -5.52 24.31 3.38
N ALA A 216 -4.56 24.89 4.11
CA ALA A 216 -4.78 26.12 4.88
C ALA A 216 -5.15 27.30 3.97
N ARG A 217 -4.45 27.49 2.84
CA ARG A 217 -4.79 28.55 1.87
C ARG A 217 -6.15 28.32 1.20
N LEU A 218 -6.49 27.07 0.91
CA LEU A 218 -7.80 26.74 0.35
C LEU A 218 -8.95 26.99 1.35
N ALA A 219 -8.72 26.74 2.64
CA ALA A 219 -9.71 27.00 3.70
C ALA A 219 -9.83 28.49 4.09
N GLU A 220 -8.82 29.31 3.80
CA GLU A 220 -8.80 30.72 4.16
C GLU A 220 -9.98 31.49 3.56
N GLY A 221 -10.74 32.18 4.42
CA GLY A 221 -11.94 32.93 4.03
C GLY A 221 -13.18 32.07 3.73
N ARG A 222 -13.13 30.74 3.94
CA ARG A 222 -14.23 29.81 3.64
C ARG A 222 -14.71 29.10 4.91
N PRO A 223 -15.71 29.64 5.63
CA PRO A 223 -16.14 29.10 6.93
C PRO A 223 -16.69 27.66 6.86
N GLY A 224 -17.15 27.20 5.69
CA GLY A 224 -17.58 25.81 5.47
C GLY A 224 -16.44 24.83 5.13
N VAL A 225 -15.18 25.28 5.06
CA VAL A 225 -14.05 24.46 4.64
C VAL A 225 -13.06 24.28 5.80
N THR A 226 -12.86 23.02 6.21
CA THR A 226 -11.97 22.68 7.32
C THR A 226 -10.69 22.01 6.80
N ASN A 227 -9.54 22.49 7.25
CA ASN A 227 -8.25 21.85 6.96
C ASN A 227 -7.93 20.74 7.98
N LEU A 228 -7.93 19.49 7.52
CA LEU A 228 -7.57 18.30 8.31
C LEU A 228 -6.33 17.58 7.77
N ALA A 229 -5.57 18.21 6.86
CA ALA A 229 -4.35 17.61 6.32
C ALA A 229 -3.32 17.37 7.43
N GLY A 230 -2.88 16.13 7.54
CA GLY A 230 -1.97 15.63 8.57
C GLY A 230 -2.62 15.37 9.95
N GLN A 231 -3.94 15.51 10.09
CA GLN A 231 -4.64 15.31 11.37
C GLN A 231 -5.23 13.89 11.53
N LEU A 232 -5.41 13.17 10.41
CA LEU A 232 -5.89 11.80 10.39
C LEU A 232 -4.76 10.83 9.99
N SER A 233 -4.75 9.66 10.62
CA SER A 233 -4.01 8.50 10.15
C SER A 233 -4.54 8.02 8.79
N LEU A 234 -3.77 7.18 8.10
CA LEU A 234 -4.18 6.63 6.81
C LEU A 234 -5.50 5.84 6.91
N LEU A 235 -5.68 5.07 7.98
CA LEU A 235 -6.89 4.29 8.21
C LEU A 235 -8.02 5.14 8.79
N GLY A 236 -7.74 6.26 9.47
CA GLY A 236 -8.75 7.22 9.91
C GLY A 236 -9.42 8.00 8.76
N MET A 237 -8.85 7.93 7.54
CA MET A 237 -9.45 8.53 6.33
C MET A 237 -10.35 7.57 5.54
N VAL A 238 -10.47 6.30 5.97
CA VAL A 238 -11.21 5.22 5.28
C VAL A 238 -12.48 4.90 6.05
#